data_AF-A0A7T7VSW3-F1
#
_entry.id   AF-A0A7T7VSW3-F1
#
_cell.length_a   1.000
_cell.length_b   1.000
_cell.length_c   1.000
_cell.angle_alpha   90.00
_cell.angle_beta   90.00
_cell.angle_gamma   90.00
#
_symmetry.space_group_name_H-M   'P 1'
#
loop_
_entity.id
_entity.type
_entity.pdbx_description
1 polymer ?
#
loop_
_entity_poly.entity_id
_entity_poly.type
_entity_poly.pdbx_seq_one_letter_code
_entity_poly.pdbx_strand_id
1 'polypeptide(L)'
;MTRETRDTNSLVWFTSMHDQADFANGGSIRASGIYRAAKDGAHAFHLGATGKARMFVDGEEIVATTETPPGDTMGVLKSGDSESTSVTLTKGQSVEIVVEFPFEAARVHGLWYGVRVNRAAWSKC
;
A
#
# COMPACT_ATOMS: atom_id res chain seq x y z
N MET A 1 -27.29 0.97 9.53
CA MET A 1 -25.91 1.16 10.00
C MET A 1 -24.99 0.63 8.92
N THR A 2 -24.22 1.49 8.26
CA THR A 2 -23.30 1.09 7.19
C THR A 2 -21.89 1.06 7.77
N ARG A 3 -21.16 -0.03 7.55
CA ARG A 3 -19.78 -0.23 8.03
C ARG A 3 -18.89 -0.49 6.82
N GLU A 4 -17.85 0.33 6.66
CA GLU A 4 -16.81 0.16 5.65
C GLU A 4 -15.56 -0.44 6.31
N THR A 5 -14.96 -1.45 5.67
CA THR A 5 -13.68 -2.04 6.11
C THR A 5 -12.75 -2.01 4.90
N ARG A 6 -11.61 -1.33 5.03
CA ARG A 6 -10.57 -1.29 3.99
C ARG A 6 -9.43 -2.21 4.39
N ASP A 7 -8.80 -2.84 3.41
CA ASP A 7 -7.68 -3.75 3.64
C ASP A 7 -6.35 -3.04 3.87
N THR A 8 -6.34 -1.72 3.71
CA THR A 8 -5.16 -0.87 3.79
C THR A 8 -5.32 0.25 4.82
N ASN A 9 -4.19 0.67 5.39
CA ASN A 9 -4.06 1.98 6.02
C ASN A 9 -3.71 3.01 4.94
N SER A 10 -4.25 4.22 5.04
CA SER A 10 -4.05 5.29 4.06
C SER A 10 -3.27 6.46 4.65
N LEU A 11 -2.25 6.91 3.92
CA LEU A 11 -1.56 8.17 4.11
C LEU A 11 -1.88 9.06 2.91
N VAL A 12 -2.33 10.29 3.17
CA VAL A 12 -2.70 11.24 2.12
C VAL A 12 -2.06 12.59 2.44
N TRP A 13 -1.37 13.16 1.45
CA TRP A 13 -0.75 14.47 1.54
C TRP A 13 -1.33 15.39 0.48
N PHE A 14 -1.91 16.50 0.93
CA PHE A 14 -2.32 17.59 0.04
C PHE A 14 -1.19 18.62 -0.06
N THR A 15 -0.89 19.08 -1.26
CA THR A 15 0.05 20.20 -1.44
C THR A 15 -0.41 21.42 -0.65
N SER A 16 0.54 22.17 -0.09
CA SER A 16 0.36 23.39 0.73
C SER A 16 -0.38 23.23 2.07
N MET A 17 -0.60 22.01 2.55
CA MET A 17 -1.20 21.75 3.87
C MET A 17 -0.21 21.29 4.94
N HIS A 18 1.06 21.03 4.58
CA HIS A 18 2.07 20.52 5.50
C HIS A 18 3.44 21.18 5.26
N ASP A 19 4.05 21.70 6.33
CA ASP A 19 5.40 22.30 6.29
C ASP A 19 6.53 21.27 6.18
N GLN A 20 6.20 19.97 6.16
CA GLN A 20 7.17 18.87 6.24
C GLN A 20 7.91 18.60 4.93
N ALA A 21 7.31 18.91 3.78
CA ALA A 21 7.97 18.79 2.48
C ALA A 21 7.25 19.59 1.40
N ASP A 22 8.01 20.06 0.42
CA ASP A 22 7.47 20.69 -0.78
C ASP A 22 7.01 19.62 -1.80
N PHE A 23 5.83 19.06 -1.56
CA PHE A 23 5.18 18.07 -2.41
C PHE A 23 4.81 18.61 -3.81
N ALA A 24 4.98 19.91 -4.06
CA ALA A 24 4.68 20.56 -5.33
C ALA A 24 5.84 20.49 -6.34
N ASN A 25 7.03 20.02 -5.94
CA ASN A 25 8.22 19.93 -6.80
C ASN A 25 8.68 18.49 -7.10
N GLY A 26 7.84 17.50 -6.77
CA GLY A 26 8.18 16.08 -6.87
C GLY A 26 9.05 15.60 -5.70
N GLY A 27 9.16 14.28 -5.54
CA GLY A 27 9.86 13.67 -4.42
C GLY A 27 9.61 12.18 -4.29
N SER A 28 9.83 11.65 -3.10
CA SER A 28 9.56 10.25 -2.80
C SER A 28 9.13 10.05 -1.36
N ILE A 29 8.18 9.15 -1.15
CA ILE A 29 7.83 8.61 0.16
C ILE A 29 8.43 7.21 0.29
N ARG A 30 9.04 6.95 1.45
CA ARG A 30 9.43 5.60 1.87
C ARG A 30 8.76 5.29 3.21
N ALA A 31 7.96 4.23 3.26
CA ALA A 31 7.38 3.70 4.48
C ALA A 31 7.96 2.31 4.76
N SER A 32 8.36 2.03 6.00
CA SER A 32 8.94 0.74 6.35
C SER A 32 8.47 0.24 7.72
N GLY A 33 8.47 -1.07 7.91
CA GLY A 33 8.13 -1.69 9.18
C GLY A 33 8.33 -3.20 9.17
N ILE A 34 8.21 -3.81 10.35
CA ILE A 34 8.29 -5.27 10.51
C ILE A 34 6.88 -5.84 10.66
N TYR A 35 6.54 -6.82 9.82
CA TYR A 35 5.33 -7.61 9.97
C TYR A 35 5.66 -8.96 10.59
N ARG A 36 4.98 -9.31 11.68
CA ARG A 36 5.09 -10.63 12.32
C ARG A 36 3.83 -11.45 12.08
N ALA A 37 3.96 -12.54 11.34
CA ALA A 37 2.85 -13.41 10.99
C ALA A 37 2.26 -14.08 12.24
N ALA A 38 0.97 -13.86 12.49
CA ALA A 38 0.27 -14.49 13.61
C ALA A 38 -0.21 -15.92 13.31
N LYS A 39 -0.20 -16.31 12.03
CA LYS A 39 -0.70 -17.60 11.51
C LYS A 39 0.14 -18.05 10.32
N ASP A 40 0.16 -19.35 10.10
CA ASP A 40 0.71 -19.97 8.90
C ASP A 40 -0.18 -19.70 7.68
N GLY A 41 0.43 -19.70 6.50
CA GLY A 41 -0.27 -19.71 5.22
C GLY A 41 -0.12 -18.40 4.44
N ALA A 42 -1.04 -18.16 3.52
CA ALA A 42 -1.00 -17.00 2.63
C ALA A 42 -1.41 -15.70 3.36
N HIS A 43 -0.55 -14.70 3.25
CA HIS A 43 -0.81 -13.32 3.67
C HIS A 43 -0.87 -12.46 2.41
N ALA A 44 -2.01 -11.82 2.19
CA ALA A 44 -2.22 -10.89 1.09
C ALA A 44 -1.62 -9.53 1.46
N PHE A 45 -0.69 -9.06 0.64
CA PHE A 45 -0.06 -7.75 0.73
C PHE A 45 -0.72 -6.83 -0.29
N HIS A 46 -1.26 -5.72 0.18
CA HIS A 46 -2.02 -4.77 -0.61
C HIS A 46 -1.24 -3.47 -0.78
N LEU A 47 -1.21 -2.93 -1.99
CA LEU A 47 -0.59 -1.65 -2.31
C LEU A 47 -1.48 -0.87 -3.28
N GLY A 48 -1.77 0.38 -2.94
CA GLY A 48 -2.29 1.35 -3.90
C GLY A 48 -1.66 2.71 -3.66
N ALA A 49 -1.59 3.49 -4.74
CA ALA A 49 -1.02 4.81 -4.72
C ALA A 49 -1.59 5.65 -5.86
N THR A 50 -1.51 6.97 -5.73
CA THR A 50 -1.85 7.91 -6.82
C THR A 50 -0.68 8.07 -7.79
N GLY A 51 -0.11 6.93 -8.22
CA GLY A 51 1.08 6.85 -9.06
C GLY A 51 1.78 5.50 -8.88
N LYS A 52 2.97 5.36 -9.48
CA LYS A 52 3.75 4.13 -9.42
C LYS A 52 4.47 4.00 -8.07
N ALA A 53 4.02 3.05 -7.27
CA ALA A 53 4.63 2.63 -6.02
C ALA A 53 5.05 1.17 -6.09
N ARG A 54 6.01 0.79 -5.25
CA ARG A 54 6.54 -0.58 -5.14
C ARG A 54 6.55 -1.02 -3.69
N MET A 55 6.21 -2.27 -3.44
CA MET A 55 6.34 -2.90 -2.13
C MET A 55 7.34 -4.04 -2.20
N PHE A 56 8.20 -4.08 -1.19
CA PHE A 56 9.24 -5.07 -1.00
C PHE A 56 8.99 -5.84 0.29
N VAL A 57 9.26 -7.14 0.27
CA VAL A 57 9.32 -8.01 1.44
C VAL A 57 10.73 -8.58 1.53
N ASP A 58 11.43 -8.31 2.64
CA ASP A 58 12.85 -8.67 2.84
C ASP A 58 13.75 -8.27 1.66
N GLY A 59 13.43 -7.15 1.01
CA GLY A 59 14.16 -6.60 -0.15
C GLY A 59 13.71 -7.12 -1.52
N GLU A 60 12.82 -8.11 -1.59
CA GLU A 60 12.26 -8.61 -2.85
C GLU A 60 10.99 -7.82 -3.22
N GLU A 61 10.92 -7.28 -4.45
CA GLU A 61 9.71 -6.61 -4.94
C GLU A 61 8.59 -7.64 -5.13
N ILE A 62 7.49 -7.47 -4.41
CA ILE A 62 6.37 -8.41 -4.44
C ILE A 62 5.14 -7.86 -5.18
N VAL A 63 4.95 -6.53 -5.20
CA VAL A 63 3.84 -5.89 -5.90
C VAL A 63 4.19 -4.44 -6.25
N ALA A 64 3.70 -3.97 -7.40
CA ALA A 64 3.83 -2.60 -7.86
C ALA A 64 2.51 -2.09 -8.44
N THR A 65 2.24 -0.80 -8.28
CA THR A 65 1.15 -0.11 -8.98
C THR A 65 1.65 0.47 -10.31
N THR A 66 0.73 0.99 -11.12
CA THR A 66 1.05 1.64 -12.40
C THR A 66 1.08 3.16 -12.28
N GLU A 67 1.61 3.82 -13.30
CA GLU A 67 1.56 5.27 -13.40
C GLU A 67 0.10 5.77 -13.47
N THR A 68 -0.16 6.91 -12.83
CA THR A 68 -1.46 7.58 -12.87
C THR A 68 -1.32 8.89 -13.62
N PRO A 69 -2.10 9.12 -14.69
CA PRO A 69 -2.10 10.42 -15.37
C PRO A 69 -2.46 11.56 -14.40
N PRO A 70 -1.86 12.77 -14.54
CA PRO A 70 -2.13 13.89 -13.62
C PRO A 70 -3.61 14.32 -13.53
N GLY A 71 -4.41 14.07 -14.58
CA GLY A 71 -5.84 14.37 -14.60
C GLY A 71 -6.69 13.41 -13.75
N ASP A 72 -6.18 12.21 -13.47
CA ASP A 72 -6.93 11.10 -12.87
C ASP A 72 -6.56 10.85 -11.40
N THR A 73 -5.56 11.56 -10.87
CA THR A 73 -5.06 11.44 -9.49
C THR A 73 -6.20 11.49 -8.46
N MET A 74 -7.17 12.41 -8.63
CA MET A 74 -8.32 12.51 -7.74
C MET A 74 -9.31 11.34 -7.87
N GLY A 75 -9.43 10.74 -9.06
CA GLY A 75 -10.26 9.56 -9.29
C GLY A 75 -9.68 8.33 -8.59
N VAL A 76 -8.37 8.10 -8.80
CA VAL A 76 -7.60 7.02 -8.16
C VAL A 76 -7.61 7.15 -6.63
N LEU A 77 -7.39 8.37 -6.12
CA LEU A 77 -7.46 8.63 -4.67
C LEU A 77 -8.83 8.28 -4.09
N LYS A 78 -9.91 8.57 -4.83
CA LYS A 78 -11.29 8.31 -4.38
C LYS A 78 -11.65 6.84 -4.42
N SER A 79 -11.21 6.10 -5.44
CA SER A 79 -11.48 4.66 -5.52
C SER A 79 -10.76 3.92 -4.39
N GLY A 80 -9.49 4.28 -4.15
CA GLY A 80 -8.68 3.63 -3.13
C GLY A 80 -8.39 2.16 -3.45
N ASP A 81 -8.44 1.80 -4.74
CA ASP A 81 -8.16 0.43 -5.20
C ASP A 81 -6.72 0.03 -4.90
N SER A 82 -6.48 -1.25 -4.65
CA SER A 82 -5.13 -1.76 -4.38
C SER A 82 -4.82 -2.95 -5.27
N GLU A 83 -3.60 -3.00 -5.78
CA GLU A 83 -2.98 -4.23 -6.25
C GLU A 83 -2.65 -5.12 -5.06
N SER A 84 -2.63 -6.44 -5.27
CA SER A 84 -2.24 -7.36 -4.21
C SER A 84 -1.55 -8.62 -4.71
N THR A 85 -0.70 -9.16 -3.85
CA THR A 85 -0.08 -10.47 -4.03
C THR A 85 -0.10 -11.24 -2.71
N SER A 86 0.06 -12.56 -2.77
CA SER A 86 0.13 -13.41 -1.57
C SER A 86 1.55 -13.91 -1.32
N VAL A 87 2.04 -13.72 -0.10
CA VAL A 87 3.29 -14.33 0.39
C VAL A 87 2.93 -15.36 1.45
N THR A 88 3.46 -16.58 1.32
CA THR A 88 3.29 -17.63 2.32
C THR A 88 4.27 -17.40 3.47
N LEU A 89 3.75 -17.24 4.69
CA LEU A 89 4.55 -17.03 5.90
C LEU A 89 4.22 -18.10 6.94
N THR A 90 5.21 -18.43 7.76
CA THR A 90 5.04 -19.29 8.95
C THR A 90 4.66 -18.44 10.17
N LYS A 91 3.84 -18.99 11.05
CA LYS A 91 3.47 -18.36 12.32
C LYS A 91 4.74 -18.01 13.12
N GLY A 92 4.84 -16.75 13.51
CA GLY A 92 5.97 -16.19 14.24
C GLY A 92 7.09 -15.64 13.35
N GLN A 93 7.10 -15.98 12.04
CA GLN A 93 8.02 -15.39 11.08
C GLN A 93 7.82 -13.87 11.04
N SER A 94 8.92 -13.15 11.04
CA SER A 94 8.95 -11.70 10.86
C SER A 94 9.60 -11.37 9.54
N VAL A 95 9.00 -10.45 8.80
CA VAL A 95 9.52 -9.95 7.52
C VAL A 95 9.57 -8.43 7.55
N GLU A 96 10.58 -7.86 6.91
CA GLU A 96 10.63 -6.42 6.65
C GLU A 96 9.74 -6.09 5.46
N ILE A 97 8.92 -5.05 5.62
CA ILE A 97 8.13 -4.47 4.55
C ILE A 97 8.69 -3.08 4.26
N VAL A 98 8.98 -2.81 2.99
CA VAL A 98 9.33 -1.47 2.52
C VAL A 98 8.38 -1.10 1.38
N VAL A 99 7.81 0.10 1.45
CA VAL A 99 7.01 0.68 0.37
C VAL A 99 7.70 1.95 -0.10
N GLU A 100 7.95 2.03 -1.40
CA GLU A 100 8.55 3.20 -2.05
C GLU A 100 7.55 3.80 -3.03
N PHE A 101 7.36 5.11 -2.95
CA PHE A 101 6.47 5.86 -3.83
C PHE A 101 7.17 7.15 -4.30
N PRO A 102 7.90 7.11 -5.43
CA PRO A 102 8.31 8.32 -6.12
C PRO A 102 7.10 9.01 -6.77
N PHE A 103 7.10 10.34 -6.77
CA PHE A 103 6.05 11.14 -7.37
C PHE A 103 6.61 12.39 -8.02
N GLU A 104 5.98 12.80 -9.11
CA GLU A 104 6.16 14.11 -9.72
C GLU A 104 5.25 15.14 -9.02
N ALA A 105 5.40 16.42 -9.36
CA ALA A 105 4.51 17.48 -8.88
C ALA A 105 3.03 17.16 -9.17
N ALA A 106 2.21 17.03 -8.12
CA ALA A 106 0.76 16.87 -8.23
C ALA A 106 0.07 17.54 -7.05
N ARG A 107 -1.24 17.82 -7.17
CA ARG A 107 -2.04 18.50 -6.12
C ARG A 107 -2.27 17.65 -4.87
N VAL A 108 -2.19 16.33 -5.01
CA VAL A 108 -2.40 15.38 -3.93
C VAL A 108 -1.61 14.11 -4.21
N HIS A 109 -1.09 13.52 -3.14
CA HIS A 109 -0.40 12.23 -3.15
C HIS A 109 -1.10 11.32 -2.16
N GLY A 110 -1.54 10.16 -2.62
CA GLY A 110 -2.11 9.11 -1.78
C GLY A 110 -1.26 7.85 -1.83
N LEU A 111 -1.02 7.25 -0.67
CA LEU A 111 -0.40 5.95 -0.53
C LEU A 111 -1.21 5.13 0.47
N TRP A 112 -1.60 3.92 0.11
CA TRP A 112 -2.25 3.00 1.03
C TRP A 112 -1.69 1.60 0.89
N TYR A 113 -1.44 0.97 2.03
CA TYR A 113 -0.87 -0.36 2.08
C TYR A 113 -1.36 -1.13 3.30
N GLY A 114 -1.32 -2.46 3.22
CA GLY A 114 -1.79 -3.31 4.29
C GLY A 114 -1.49 -4.78 4.08
N VAL A 115 -1.61 -5.55 5.16
CA VAL A 115 -1.47 -7.01 5.14
C VAL A 115 -2.75 -7.64 5.69
N ARG A 116 -3.28 -8.61 4.97
CA ARG A 116 -4.44 -9.40 5.37
C ARG A 116 -4.08 -10.87 5.40
N VAL A 117 -4.39 -11.53 6.51
CA VAL A 117 -4.30 -12.99 6.59
C VAL A 117 -5.49 -13.55 5.84
N ASN A 118 -5.26 -14.28 4.74
CA ASN A 118 -6.35 -14.99 4.08
C ASN A 118 -6.91 -16.01 5.08
N ARG A 119 -8.18 -15.85 5.47
CA ARG A 119 -8.87 -16.92 6.16
C ARG A 119 -8.94 -18.06 5.16
N ALA A 120 -8.32 -19.19 5.48
CA ALA A 120 -8.48 -20.41 4.70
C ALA A 120 -9.96 -20.59 4.37
N ALA A 121 -10.27 -20.63 3.07
CA ALA A 121 -11.60 -21.01 2.62
C ALA A 121 -11.86 -22.39 3.23
N TRP A 122 -12.93 -22.47 4.02
CA TRP A 122 -13.38 -23.72 4.59
C TRP A 122 -13.81 -24.62 3.42
N SER A 123 -12.94 -25.52 2.97
CA SER A 123 -13.36 -26.63 2.12
C SER A 123 -14.25 -27.52 2.98
N LYS A 124 -15.56 -27.50 2.68
CA LYS A 124 -16.48 -28.52 3.18
C LYS A 124 -15.99 -29.88 2.67
N CYS A 125 -15.52 -30.72 3.56
CA CYS A 125 -15.66 -32.16 3.44
C CYS A 125 -16.89 -32.57 4.24
#